data_AF-A0AAD2FF22-F1
#
_entry.id   AF-A0AAD2FF22-F1
#
_cell.length_a   1.000
_cell.length_b   1.000
_cell.length_c   1.000
_cell.angle_alpha   90.00
_cell.angle_beta   90.00
_cell.angle_gamma   90.00
#
_symmetry.space_group_name_H-M   'P 1'
#
loop_
_entity.id
_entity.type
_entity.pdbx_description
1 polymer ?
#
loop_
_entity_poly.entity_id
_entity_poly.type
_entity_poly.pdbx_seq_one_letter_code
_entity_poly.pdbx_strand_id
1 'polypeptide(L)'
;MELYSESIENAVASWKTVQGLPDYKTLVGELLFRAIFTLSPGAINMFGFGEGADCYHLPETLFKLPAFQNHTNAVVTMLEKALDVMLGNDMESLAEALSTLGEQHVTYGIQPPHYIIVESALVRTVELGLGERLCSDSYPEPW
;
A
#
# COMPACT_ATOMS: atom_id res chain seq x y z
N MET A 1 1.16 -19.67 18.11
CA MET A 1 1.22 -20.31 16.78
C MET A 1 -0.17 -20.29 16.15
N GLU A 2 -1.24 -20.74 16.83
CA GLU A 2 -2.64 -20.63 16.35
C GLU A 2 -3.06 -19.19 15.99
N LEU A 3 -2.86 -18.22 16.89
CA LEU A 3 -3.24 -16.82 16.63
C LEU A 3 -2.52 -16.18 15.42
N TYR A 4 -1.32 -16.67 15.09
CA TYR A 4 -0.54 -16.20 13.95
C TYR A 4 -1.09 -16.76 12.63
N SER A 5 -1.45 -18.05 12.61
CA SER A 5 -2.12 -18.69 11.47
C SER A 5 -3.45 -18.02 11.16
N GLU A 6 -4.27 -17.79 12.19
CA GLU A 6 -5.58 -17.14 12.06
C GLU A 6 -5.45 -15.71 11.51
N SER A 7 -4.45 -14.95 11.96
CA SER A 7 -4.20 -13.59 11.46
C SER A 7 -3.78 -13.57 9.99
N ILE A 8 -2.93 -14.52 9.55
CA ILE A 8 -2.53 -14.65 8.14
C ILE A 8 -3.73 -15.05 7.29
N GLU A 9 -4.50 -16.05 7.72
CA GLU A 9 -5.67 -16.54 7.00
C GLU A 9 -6.72 -15.45 6.82
N ASN A 10 -6.96 -14.63 7.85
CA ASN A 10 -7.85 -13.48 7.77
C ASN A 10 -7.32 -12.42 6.78
N ALA A 11 -6.03 -12.06 6.85
CA ALA A 11 -5.44 -11.11 5.91
C ALA A 11 -5.55 -11.60 4.46
N VAL A 12 -5.28 -12.88 4.21
CA VAL A 12 -5.42 -13.52 2.89
C VAL A 12 -6.89 -13.53 2.45
N ALA A 13 -7.83 -13.82 3.34
CA ALA A 13 -9.26 -13.82 3.02
C ALA A 13 -9.76 -12.41 2.64
N SER A 14 -9.38 -11.39 3.41
CA SER A 14 -9.68 -9.99 3.10
C SER A 14 -9.09 -9.57 1.75
N TRP A 15 -7.84 -9.97 1.48
CA TRP A 15 -7.20 -9.69 0.20
C TRP A 15 -7.91 -10.37 -0.98
N LYS A 16 -8.36 -11.62 -0.83
CA LYS A 16 -9.14 -12.33 -1.87
C LYS A 16 -10.44 -11.62 -2.23
N THR A 17 -11.12 -11.02 -1.25
CA THR A 17 -12.31 -10.19 -1.52
C THR A 17 -11.96 -9.00 -2.42
N VAL A 18 -10.85 -8.31 -2.12
CA VAL A 18 -10.35 -7.20 -2.94
C VAL A 18 -9.95 -7.66 -4.34
N GLN A 19 -9.31 -8.82 -4.48
CA GLN A 19 -8.94 -9.41 -5.78
C GLN A 19 -10.15 -9.76 -6.66
N GLY A 20 -11.34 -9.92 -6.07
CA GLY A 20 -12.59 -10.14 -6.80
C GLY A 20 -13.13 -8.89 -7.51
N LEU A 21 -12.57 -7.70 -7.25
CA LEU A 21 -13.01 -6.46 -7.87
C LEU A 21 -12.53 -6.32 -9.33
N PRO A 22 -13.30 -5.69 -10.22
CA PRO A 22 -12.83 -5.36 -11.56
C PRO A 22 -11.57 -4.49 -11.52
N ASP A 23 -10.57 -4.85 -12.34
CA ASP A 23 -9.29 -4.14 -12.44
C ASP A 23 -8.60 -3.88 -11.09
N TYR A 24 -8.75 -4.81 -10.12
CA TYR A 24 -8.38 -4.58 -8.73
C TYR A 24 -6.95 -4.06 -8.54
N LYS A 25 -5.96 -4.50 -9.34
CA LYS A 25 -4.58 -4.01 -9.19
C LYS A 25 -4.48 -2.50 -9.41
N THR A 26 -5.11 -2.03 -10.49
CA THR A 26 -5.17 -0.61 -10.81
C THR A 26 -5.99 0.14 -9.76
N LEU A 27 -7.15 -0.41 -9.37
CA LEU A 27 -8.02 0.21 -8.37
C LEU A 27 -7.33 0.36 -7.01
N VAL A 28 -6.79 -0.72 -6.48
CA VAL A 28 -6.09 -0.76 -5.18
C VAL A 28 -4.83 0.09 -5.23
N GLY A 29 -4.04 -0.01 -6.29
CA GLY A 29 -2.84 0.80 -6.46
C GLY A 29 -3.16 2.30 -6.46
N GLU A 30 -4.20 2.71 -7.18
CA GLU A 30 -4.66 4.09 -7.23
C GLU A 30 -5.19 4.56 -5.86
N LEU A 31 -6.04 3.78 -5.20
CA LEU A 31 -6.59 4.10 -3.87
C LEU A 31 -5.49 4.24 -2.82
N LEU A 32 -4.53 3.30 -2.80
CA LEU A 32 -3.41 3.30 -1.88
C LEU A 32 -2.57 4.57 -2.01
N PHE A 33 -2.17 4.91 -3.23
CA PHE A 33 -1.31 6.08 -3.45
C PHE A 33 -2.06 7.40 -3.26
N ARG A 34 -3.36 7.46 -3.59
CA ARG A 34 -4.20 8.61 -3.21
C ARG A 34 -4.26 8.78 -1.70
N ALA A 35 -4.40 7.69 -0.94
CA ALA A 35 -4.39 7.75 0.52
C ALA A 35 -3.01 8.18 1.06
N ILE A 36 -1.90 7.67 0.51
CA ILE A 36 -0.54 8.12 0.86
C ILE A 36 -0.38 9.63 0.62
N PHE A 37 -0.76 10.13 -0.55
CA PHE A 37 -0.63 11.56 -0.87
C PHE A 37 -1.62 12.44 -0.10
N THR A 38 -2.74 11.88 0.37
CA THR A 38 -3.64 12.58 1.29
C THR A 38 -3.00 12.74 2.67
N LEU A 39 -2.37 11.68 3.20
CA LEU A 39 -1.74 11.67 4.51
C LEU A 39 -0.40 12.41 4.53
N SER A 40 0.34 12.37 3.41
CA SER A 40 1.63 13.02 3.24
C SER A 40 1.75 13.58 1.82
N PRO A 41 1.17 14.78 1.55
CA PRO A 41 1.16 15.40 0.22
C PRO A 41 2.54 15.46 -0.43
N GLY A 42 3.57 15.82 0.33
CA GLY A 42 4.94 15.95 -0.17
C GLY A 42 5.53 14.65 -0.76
N ALA A 43 4.99 13.48 -0.41
CA ALA A 43 5.49 12.20 -0.89
C ALA A 43 5.41 12.05 -2.42
N ILE A 44 4.49 12.76 -3.10
CA ILE A 44 4.39 12.72 -4.57
C ILE A 44 5.70 13.11 -5.25
N ASN A 45 6.44 14.06 -4.68
CA ASN A 45 7.70 14.56 -5.25
C ASN A 45 8.86 13.57 -5.11
N MET A 46 8.68 12.47 -4.36
CA MET A 46 9.67 11.39 -4.27
C MET A 46 9.61 10.45 -5.47
N PHE A 47 8.58 10.56 -6.30
CA PHE A 47 8.37 9.73 -7.47
C PHE A 47 8.67 10.53 -8.74
N GLY A 48 9.33 9.91 -9.72
CA GLY A 48 9.63 10.57 -11.00
C GLY A 48 8.37 11.01 -11.78
N PHE A 49 7.22 10.39 -11.55
CA PHE A 49 5.93 10.83 -12.15
C PHE A 49 5.29 12.01 -11.42
N GLY A 50 5.84 12.42 -10.27
CA GLY A 50 5.34 13.48 -9.42
C GLY A 50 6.31 14.65 -9.24
N GLU A 51 7.42 14.65 -9.98
CA GLU A 51 8.41 15.73 -9.94
C GLU A 51 7.78 17.07 -10.32
N GLY A 52 7.84 18.05 -9.41
CA GLY A 52 7.29 19.39 -9.63
C GLY A 52 5.77 19.47 -9.55
N ALA A 53 5.10 18.41 -9.08
CA ALA A 53 3.66 18.43 -8.87
C ALA A 53 3.28 19.36 -7.71
N ASP A 54 2.20 20.13 -7.89
CA ASP A 54 1.52 20.79 -6.77
C ASP A 54 0.85 19.71 -5.91
N CYS A 55 1.47 19.39 -4.78
CA CYS A 55 1.04 18.30 -3.92
C CYS A 55 -0.34 18.51 -3.27
N TYR A 56 -0.87 19.73 -3.29
CA TYR A 56 -2.22 20.03 -2.80
C TYR A 56 -3.28 19.97 -3.90
N HIS A 57 -2.87 19.93 -5.17
CA HIS A 57 -3.77 19.95 -6.33
C HIS A 57 -3.31 18.94 -7.39
N LEU A 58 -3.29 17.65 -7.03
CA LEU A 58 -2.91 16.58 -7.95
C LEU A 58 -3.99 16.40 -9.04
N PRO A 59 -3.65 16.51 -10.33
CA PRO A 59 -4.62 16.34 -11.40
C PRO A 59 -4.98 14.86 -11.60
N GLU A 60 -6.23 14.57 -11.96
CA GLU A 60 -6.70 13.20 -12.25
C GLU A 60 -5.88 12.49 -13.33
N THR A 61 -5.30 13.25 -14.25
CA THR A 61 -4.42 12.72 -15.31
C THR A 61 -3.15 12.09 -14.76
N LEU A 62 -2.66 12.51 -13.58
CA LEU A 62 -1.47 11.93 -12.94
C LEU A 62 -1.67 10.44 -12.63
N PHE A 63 -2.85 10.09 -12.11
CA PHE A 63 -3.21 8.70 -11.74
C PHE A 63 -3.44 7.80 -12.97
N LYS A 64 -3.50 8.39 -14.16
CA LYS A 64 -3.61 7.67 -15.45
C LYS A 64 -2.29 7.59 -16.20
N LEU A 65 -1.21 8.16 -15.67
CA LEU A 65 0.11 8.05 -16.30
C LEU A 65 0.56 6.58 -16.29
N PRO A 66 1.13 6.06 -17.40
CA PRO A 66 1.68 4.70 -17.44
C PRO A 66 2.74 4.48 -16.37
N ALA A 67 3.59 5.48 -16.10
CA ALA A 67 4.61 5.40 -15.06
C ALA A 67 4.01 5.23 -13.65
N PHE A 68 2.92 5.95 -13.36
CA PHE A 68 2.17 5.79 -12.11
C PHE A 68 1.58 4.39 -12.01
N GLN A 69 0.77 3.99 -13.00
CA GLN A 69 0.07 2.69 -12.99
C GLN A 69 1.04 1.51 -12.92
N ASN A 70 2.16 1.57 -13.65
CA ASN A 70 3.18 0.52 -13.59
C ASN A 70 3.79 0.40 -12.20
N HIS A 71 4.12 1.53 -11.56
CA HIS A 71 4.69 1.53 -10.22
C HIS A 71 3.68 1.02 -9.19
N THR A 72 2.45 1.54 -9.19
CA THR A 72 1.44 1.14 -8.20
C THR A 72 1.02 -0.32 -8.38
N ASN A 73 0.93 -0.82 -9.61
CA ASN A 73 0.64 -2.23 -9.87
C ASN A 73 1.79 -3.16 -9.41
N ALA A 74 3.04 -2.70 -9.50
CA ALA A 74 4.18 -3.44 -8.98
C ALA A 74 4.12 -3.52 -7.44
N VAL A 75 3.75 -2.43 -6.76
CA VAL A 75 3.53 -2.44 -5.30
C VAL A 75 2.42 -3.41 -4.91
N VAL A 76 1.27 -3.39 -5.59
CA VAL A 76 0.17 -4.33 -5.31
C VAL A 76 0.61 -5.78 -5.54
N THR A 77 1.38 -6.05 -6.60
CA THR A 77 1.92 -7.38 -6.88
C THR A 77 2.92 -7.84 -5.81
N MET A 78 3.69 -6.92 -5.22
CA MET A 78 4.58 -7.23 -4.11
C MET A 78 3.80 -7.57 -2.83
N LEU A 79 2.71 -6.86 -2.53
CA LEU A 79 1.84 -7.16 -1.38
C LEU A 79 1.22 -8.56 -1.53
N GLU A 80 0.76 -8.91 -2.72
CA GLU A 80 0.27 -10.26 -3.03
C GLU A 80 1.32 -11.32 -2.77
N LYS A 81 2.53 -11.10 -3.28
CA LYS A 81 3.61 -12.06 -3.11
C LYS A 81 3.97 -12.23 -1.64
N ALA A 82 3.94 -11.17 -0.84
CA ALA A 82 4.17 -11.25 0.59
C ALA A 82 3.11 -12.13 1.28
N LEU A 83 1.82 -11.94 0.96
CA LEU A 83 0.73 -12.76 1.50
C LEU A 83 0.87 -14.24 1.12
N ASP A 84 1.23 -14.54 -0.13
CA ASP A 84 1.47 -15.92 -0.59
C ASP A 84 2.61 -16.60 0.17
N VAL A 85 3.71 -15.88 0.41
CA VAL A 85 4.88 -16.39 1.15
C VAL A 85 4.56 -16.60 2.62
N MET A 86 3.82 -15.67 3.24
CA MET A 86 3.32 -15.81 4.63
C MET A 86 2.43 -17.04 4.77
N LEU A 87 1.51 -17.25 3.82
CA LEU A 87 0.63 -18.42 3.80
C LEU A 87 1.41 -19.74 3.58
N GLY A 88 2.49 -19.69 2.80
CA GLY A 88 3.41 -20.80 2.60
C GLY A 88 4.34 -21.08 3.79
N ASN A 89 4.29 -20.24 4.85
CA ASN A 89 5.16 -20.31 6.03
C ASN A 89 6.66 -20.22 5.70
N ASP A 90 7.03 -19.53 4.62
CA ASP A 90 8.42 -19.32 4.20
C ASP A 90 8.93 -17.95 4.68
N MET A 91 9.02 -17.83 6.00
CA MET A 91 9.32 -16.56 6.67
C MET A 91 10.77 -16.10 6.47
N GLU A 92 11.69 -17.01 6.17
CA GLU A 92 13.08 -16.68 5.88
C GLU A 92 13.20 -15.96 4.54
N SER A 93 12.61 -16.53 3.48
CA SER A 93 12.58 -15.87 2.17
C SER A 93 11.84 -14.54 2.19
N LEU A 94 10.77 -14.45 2.99
CA LEU A 94 10.05 -13.19 3.18
C LEU A 94 10.95 -12.13 3.83
N ALA A 95 11.64 -12.49 4.91
CA ALA A 95 12.53 -11.57 5.62
C ALA A 95 13.67 -11.07 4.73
N GLU A 96 14.29 -11.95 3.95
CA GLU A 96 15.34 -11.58 3.00
C GLU A 96 14.83 -10.63 1.91
N ALA A 97 13.67 -10.93 1.33
CA ALA A 97 13.05 -10.09 0.30
C ALA A 97 12.69 -8.69 0.84
N LEU A 98 12.08 -8.62 2.03
CA LEU A 98 11.71 -7.35 2.67
C LEU A 98 12.94 -6.55 3.11
N SER A 99 14.01 -7.21 3.57
CA SER A 99 15.28 -6.54 3.92
C SER A 99 15.91 -5.90 2.67
N THR A 100 16.00 -6.66 1.58
CA THR A 100 16.54 -6.17 0.30
C THR A 100 15.74 -4.97 -0.22
N LEU A 101 14.41 -5.03 -0.14
CA LEU A 101 13.55 -3.91 -0.52
C LEU A 101 13.75 -2.72 0.41
N GLY A 102 13.84 -2.93 1.73
CA GLY A 102 14.10 -1.88 2.70
C GLY A 102 15.40 -1.13 2.40
N GLU A 103 16.48 -1.85 2.10
CA GLU A 103 17.77 -1.26 1.72
C GLU A 103 17.67 -0.38 0.46
N GLN A 104 16.93 -0.83 -0.55
CA GLN A 104 16.66 -0.01 -1.74
C GLN A 104 15.87 1.25 -1.39
N HIS A 105 14.86 1.16 -0.54
CA HIS A 105 14.04 2.31 -0.14
C HIS A 105 14.84 3.37 0.62
N VAL A 106 15.85 2.97 1.40
CA VAL A 106 16.79 3.91 2.02
C VAL A 106 17.52 4.75 0.96
N THR A 107 17.95 4.13 -0.15
CA THR A 107 18.60 4.86 -1.26
C THR A 107 17.67 5.86 -1.97
N TYR A 108 16.36 5.66 -1.87
CA TYR A 108 15.34 6.58 -2.40
C TYR A 108 15.00 7.71 -1.40
N GLY A 109 15.68 7.78 -0.26
CA GLY A 109 15.45 8.78 0.79
C GLY A 109 14.27 8.44 1.71
N ILE A 110 13.77 7.21 1.68
CA ILE A 110 12.69 6.78 2.58
C ILE A 110 13.23 6.65 4.01
N GLN A 111 12.47 7.19 4.96
CA GLN A 111 12.79 7.17 6.39
C GLN A 111 11.78 6.31 7.14
N PRO A 112 12.12 5.79 8.34
CA PRO A 112 11.20 4.98 9.14
C PRO A 112 9.78 5.58 9.32
N PRO A 113 9.59 6.90 9.53
CA PRO A 113 8.26 7.49 9.63
C PRO A 113 7.38 7.35 8.38
N HIS A 114 7.96 7.19 7.19
CA HIS A 114 7.18 7.01 5.97
C HIS A 114 6.41 5.67 5.95
N TYR A 115 6.91 4.64 6.65
CA TYR A 115 6.24 3.34 6.68
C TYR A 115 4.90 3.39 7.43
N ILE A 116 4.77 4.22 8.46
CA ILE A 116 3.52 4.42 9.21
C ILE A 116 2.43 5.00 8.30
N ILE A 117 2.81 5.91 7.40
CA ILE A 117 1.90 6.48 6.40
C ILE A 117 1.42 5.42 5.42
N VAL A 118 2.32 4.57 4.92
CA VAL A 118 1.98 3.49 3.98
C VAL A 118 1.09 2.44 4.65
N GLU A 119 1.40 2.05 5.89
CA GLU A 119 0.58 1.14 6.70
C GLU A 119 -0.86 1.67 6.83
N SER A 120 -1.00 2.92 7.29
CA SER A 120 -2.30 3.56 7.48
C SER A 120 -3.08 3.66 6.17
N ALA A 121 -2.40 4.00 5.07
CA ALA A 121 -3.00 4.07 3.75
C ALA A 121 -3.44 2.70 3.22
N LEU A 122 -2.67 1.64 3.50
CA LEU A 122 -3.00 0.27 3.08
C LEU A 122 -4.21 -0.28 3.81
N VAL A 123 -4.26 -0.13 5.14
CA VAL A 123 -5.42 -0.54 5.94
C VAL A 123 -6.69 0.13 5.41
N ARG A 124 -6.67 1.46 5.25
CA ARG A 124 -7.79 2.22 4.68
C ARG A 124 -8.19 1.74 3.28
N THR A 125 -7.22 1.38 2.45
CA THR A 125 -7.49 0.90 1.08
C THR A 125 -8.20 -0.45 1.09
N VAL A 126 -7.77 -1.37 1.96
CA VAL A 126 -8.40 -2.67 2.12
C VAL A 126 -9.82 -2.50 2.65
N GLU A 127 -10.04 -1.68 3.69
CA GLU A 127 -11.38 -1.38 4.22
C GLU A 127 -12.34 -0.87 3.14
N LEU A 128 -11.89 0.10 2.31
CA LEU A 128 -12.66 0.60 1.18
C LEU A 128 -13.01 -0.51 0.18
N GLY A 129 -12.05 -1.40 -0.12
CA GLY A 129 -12.25 -2.54 -1.02
C GLY A 129 -13.19 -3.61 -0.46
N LEU A 130 -13.27 -3.74 0.88
CA LEU A 130 -14.22 -4.60 1.57
C LEU A 130 -15.64 -4.00 1.65
N GLY A 131 -15.81 -2.74 1.20
CA GLY A 131 -17.08 -2.02 1.30
C GLY A 131 -17.35 -1.45 2.70
N GLU A 132 -16.39 -1.57 3.62
CA GLU A 132 -16.44 -0.93 4.92
C GLU A 132 -16.09 0.55 4.77
N ARG A 133 -17.12 1.39 4.66
CA ARG A 133 -16.95 2.83 4.93
C ARG A 133 -16.81 2.98 6.43
N LEU A 134 -15.63 3.35 6.92
CA LEU A 134 -15.48 3.80 8.30
C LEU A 134 -16.37 5.03 8.54
N CYS A 135 -17.59 4.78 9.01
CA CYS A 135 -18.27 5.66 9.94
C CYS A 135 -17.82 5.25 11.34
N SER A 136 -16.66 5.73 11.78
CA SER A 136 -16.40 5.84 13.22
C SER A 136 -15.50 7.04 13.47
N ASP A 137 -16.05 8.02 14.19
CA ASP A 137 -15.43 9.24 14.71
C ASP A 137 -14.36 8.96 15.78
N SER A 138 -13.47 8.00 15.54
CA SER A 138 -12.40 7.67 16.46
C SER A 138 -11.12 7.31 15.71
N TYR A 139 -10.52 8.30 15.09
CA TYR A 139 -9.06 8.36 15.07
C TYR A 139 -8.63 8.86 16.46
N PRO A 140 -7.87 8.10 17.25
CA PRO A 140 -7.04 8.74 18.26
C PRO A 140 -6.04 9.64 17.52
N GLU A 141 -6.02 10.91 17.92
CA GLU A 141 -5.14 11.97 17.46
C GLU A 141 -3.67 11.53 17.27
N PRO A 142 -2.97 12.18 16.34
CA PRO A 142 -1.66 11.78 15.86
C PRO A 142 -0.56 12.11 16.89
N TRP A 143 0.43 11.23 16.94
CA TRP A 143 1.83 11.68 17.03
C TRP A 143 2.32 11.91 15.60
#